data_AF-A0A3M2W3Z5-F1
#
_entry.id   AF-A0A3M2W3Z5-F1
#
_cell.length_a   1.000
_cell.length_b   1.000
_cell.length_c   1.000
_cell.angle_alpha   90.00
_cell.angle_beta   90.00
_cell.angle_gamma   90.00
#
_symmetry.space_group_name_H-M   'P 1'
#
loop_
_entity.id
_entity.type
_entity.pdbx_description
1 polymer ?
#
loop_
_entity_poly.entity_id
_entity_poly.type
_entity_poly.pdbx_seq_one_letter_code
_entity_poly.pdbx_strand_id
1 'polypeptide(L)' 'AGALFVTELRNQNRLHSVERIEVRLYGSLSATGIGHGSDRATVMGLMGEWPDQIDPSQVNQRIDALRADNQLMLAGE' A
#
# COMPACT_ATOMS: atom_id res chain seq x y z
N ALA A 1 4.18 -0.73 -8.03
CA ALA A 1 5.14 -1.49 -7.21
C ALA A 1 4.45 -2.25 -6.08
N GLY A 2 3.68 -1.59 -5.19
CA GLY A 2 2.95 -2.25 -4.11
C GLY A 2 2.04 -3.40 -4.59
N ALA A 3 1.16 -3.14 -5.55
CA ALA A 3 0.22 -4.15 -6.08
C ALA A 3 0.95 -5.37 -6.69
N LEU A 4 2.04 -5.12 -7.42
CA LEU A 4 2.89 -6.18 -7.97
C LEU A 4 3.51 -7.04 -6.86
N PHE A 5 4.03 -6.40 -5.81
CA PHE A 5 4.67 -7.11 -4.69
C PHE A 5 3.68 -8.04 -3.97
N VAL A 6 2.48 -7.55 -3.66
CA VAL A 6 1.47 -8.36 -2.95
C VAL A 6 0.84 -9.44 -3.83
N THR A 7 0.72 -9.17 -5.14
CA THR A 7 0.32 -10.18 -6.13
C THR A 7 1.35 -11.33 -6.16
N GLU A 8 2.63 -11.01 -6.17
CA GLU A 8 3.69 -12.03 -6.15
C GLU A 8 3.71 -12.83 -4.84
N LEU A 9 3.51 -12.17 -3.69
CA LEU A 9 3.37 -12.86 -2.40
C LEU A 9 2.17 -13.82 -2.37
N ARG A 10 1.04 -13.41 -2.97
CA ARG A 10 -0.15 -14.26 -3.13
C ARG A 10 0.16 -15.46 -4.03
N ASN A 11 0.80 -15.25 -5.17
CA ASN A 11 1.20 -16.31 -6.09
C ASN A 11 2.16 -17.34 -5.45
N GLN A 12 2.99 -16.89 -4.51
CA GLN A 12 3.90 -17.75 -3.74
C GLN A 12 3.21 -18.43 -2.53
N ASN A 13 1.91 -18.21 -2.30
CA ASN A 13 1.18 -18.65 -1.10
C ASN A 13 1.81 -18.16 0.22
N ARG A 14 2.46 -16.99 0.20
CA ARG A 14 3.14 -16.43 1.38
C ARG A 14 2.36 -15.31 2.04
N LEU A 15 1.29 -14.82 1.42
CA LEU A 15 0.50 -13.67 1.88
C LEU A 15 0.07 -13.80 3.35
N HIS A 16 -0.57 -14.91 3.73
CA HIS A 16 -1.06 -15.14 5.09
C HIS A 16 0.04 -15.34 6.15
N SER A 17 1.30 -15.53 5.72
CA SER A 17 2.45 -15.61 6.64
C SER A 17 3.08 -14.25 6.93
N VAL A 18 2.62 -13.19 6.26
CA VAL A 18 3.16 -11.84 6.44
C VAL A 18 2.47 -11.16 7.63
N GLU A 19 3.21 -10.96 8.70
CA GLU A 19 2.73 -10.24 9.90
C GLU A 19 3.07 -8.73 9.85
N ARG A 20 4.10 -8.34 9.10
CA ARG A 20 4.56 -6.95 9.01
C ARG A 20 5.20 -6.66 7.67
N ILE A 21 4.89 -5.48 7.14
CA ILE A 21 5.57 -4.90 5.97
C ILE A 21 6.23 -3.60 6.38
N GLU A 22 7.47 -3.42 5.95
CA GLU A 22 8.19 -2.16 6.07
C GLU A 22 8.54 -1.66 4.67
N VAL A 23 8.13 -0.43 4.36
CA VAL A 23 8.49 0.24 3.11
C VAL A 23 9.43 1.39 3.40
N ARG A 24 10.57 1.40 2.70
CA ARG A 24 11.53 2.50 2.72
C ARG A 24 11.60 3.12 1.33
N LEU A 25 11.24 4.39 1.23
CA LEU A 25 11.37 5.16 0.00
C LEU A 25 12.76 5.80 -0.02
N TYR A 26 13.44 5.76 -1.16
CA TYR A 26 14.80 6.29 -1.35
C TYR A 26 14.85 7.35 -2.46
N GLY A 27 15.86 8.23 -2.40
CA GLY A 27 16.17 9.22 -3.44
C GLY A 27 15.15 10.37 -3.53
N SER A 28 14.84 10.79 -4.75
CA SER A 28 13.88 11.88 -5.02
C SER A 28 12.48 11.57 -4.49
N LEU A 29 12.14 10.29 -4.34
CA LEU A 29 10.86 9.82 -3.82
C LEU A 29 10.73 10.04 -2.30
N SER A 30 11.84 9.99 -1.56
CA SER A 30 11.87 10.34 -0.13
C SER A 30 11.77 11.84 0.07
N ALA A 31 12.39 12.62 -0.82
CA ALA A 31 12.46 14.07 -0.74
C ALA A 31 11.09 14.75 -0.93
N THR A 32 10.16 14.10 -1.65
CA THR A 32 8.82 14.62 -1.96
C THR A 32 7.69 13.85 -1.27
N GLY A 33 8.02 12.78 -0.53
CA GLY A 33 7.09 11.76 -0.05
C GLY A 33 6.01 12.27 0.91
N ILE A 34 6.32 13.25 1.77
CA ILE A 34 5.34 13.91 2.64
C ILE A 34 4.74 15.10 1.88
N GLY A 35 3.92 14.82 0.86
CA GLY A 35 3.22 15.89 0.11
C GLY A 35 2.78 15.51 -1.30
N HIS A 36 3.47 14.58 -1.97
CA HIS A 36 3.13 14.16 -3.35
C HIS A 36 2.35 12.85 -3.43
N GLY A 37 1.90 12.31 -2.29
CA GLY A 37 1.03 11.13 -2.23
C GLY A 37 1.70 9.80 -2.57
N SER A 38 3.04 9.76 -2.69
CA SER A 38 3.79 8.51 -2.94
C SER A 38 3.66 7.51 -1.80
N ASP A 39 3.53 8.01 -0.56
CA ASP A 39 3.20 7.21 0.62
C ASP A 39 1.83 6.55 0.49
N ARG A 40 0.79 7.33 0.18
CA ARG A 40 -0.58 6.86 -0.01
C ARG A 40 -0.67 5.88 -1.17
N ALA A 41 -0.06 6.19 -2.32
CA ALA A 41 -0.02 5.32 -3.48
C ALA A 41 0.66 3.97 -3.18
N THR A 42 1.72 3.99 -2.37
CA THR A 42 2.39 2.77 -1.91
C THR A 42 1.45 1.92 -1.07
N VAL A 43 0.80 2.52 -0.06
CA VAL A 43 -0.12 1.82 0.83
C VAL A 43 -1.32 1.26 0.06
N MET A 44 -1.95 2.05 -0.80
CA MET A 44 -3.04 1.57 -1.67
C MET A 44 -2.60 0.39 -2.53
N GLY A 45 -1.41 0.47 -3.13
CA GLY A 45 -0.84 -0.65 -3.86
C GLY A 45 -0.67 -1.91 -3.00
N LEU A 46 -0.20 -1.78 -1.76
CA LEU A 46 -0.12 -2.93 -0.84
C LEU A 46 -1.50 -3.48 -0.47
N MET A 47 -2.54 -2.65 -0.45
CA MET A 47 -3.93 -3.10 -0.29
C MET A 47 -4.51 -3.76 -1.56
N GLY A 48 -3.71 -3.92 -2.62
CA GLY A 48 -4.12 -4.56 -3.88
C GLY A 48 -4.70 -3.61 -4.93
N GLU A 49 -4.73 -2.31 -4.65
CA GLU A 49 -5.27 -1.31 -5.58
C GLU A 49 -4.30 -1.00 -6.72
N TRP A 50 -4.86 -0.85 -7.92
CA TRP A 50 -4.12 -0.47 -9.11
C TRP A 50 -4.36 1.01 -9.46
N PRO A 51 -3.32 1.78 -9.87
CA PRO A 51 -3.46 3.21 -10.14
C PRO A 51 -4.54 3.59 -11.17
N ASP A 52 -4.80 2.70 -12.12
CA ASP A 52 -5.79 2.84 -13.19
C ASP A 52 -7.20 2.36 -12.78
N GLN A 53 -7.34 1.69 -11.63
CA GLN A 53 -8.60 1.13 -11.15
C GLN A 53 -9.11 1.79 -9.86
N ILE A 54 -8.21 2.41 -9.10
CA ILE A 54 -8.55 3.02 -7.82
C ILE A 54 -9.40 4.29 -8.00
N ASP A 55 -10.42 4.43 -7.16
CA ASP A 55 -11.15 5.68 -6.98
C ASP A 55 -10.32 6.64 -6.10
N PRO A 56 -9.81 7.76 -6.65
CA PRO A 56 -8.98 8.70 -5.89
C PRO A 56 -9.68 9.29 -4.67
N SER A 57 -11.02 9.34 -4.67
CA SER A 57 -11.79 9.89 -3.56
C SER A 57 -11.74 9.00 -2.30
N GLN A 58 -11.52 7.70 -2.47
CA GLN A 58 -11.49 6.72 -1.37
C GLN A 58 -10.12 6.62 -0.69
N VAL A 59 -9.06 7.13 -1.34
CA VAL A 59 -7.67 6.99 -0.85
C VAL A 59 -7.51 7.55 0.56
N ASN A 60 -8.00 8.78 0.80
CA ASN A 60 -7.84 9.42 2.11
C ASN A 60 -8.60 8.65 3.20
N GLN A 61 -9.84 8.25 2.95
CA GLN A 61 -10.65 7.48 3.89
C GLN A 61 -9.97 6.17 4.30
N ARG A 62 -9.41 5.43 3.34
CA ARG A 62 -8.73 4.16 3.61
C ARG A 62 -7.43 4.34 4.39
N ILE A 63 -6.68 5.41 4.10
CA ILE A 63 -5.46 5.75 4.87
C ILE A 63 -5.81 6.12 6.30
N ASP A 64 -6.89 6.88 6.51
CA ASP A 64 -7.33 7.27 7.84
C ASP A 64 -7.82 6.06 8.66
N ALA A 65 -8.55 5.13 8.04
CA ALA A 65 -8.94 3.87 8.65
C ALA A 65 -7.71 3.03 9.05
N LEU A 66 -6.74 2.87 8.15
CA LEU A 66 -5.48 2.16 8.44
C LEU A 66 -4.73 2.78 9.62
N ARG A 67 -4.70 4.11 9.72
CA ARG A 67 -4.03 4.82 10.83
C ARG A 67 -4.78 4.66 12.15
N ALA A 68 -6.12 4.61 12.10
CA ALA A 68 -6.94 4.39 13.28
C ALA A 68 -6.80 2.96 13.81
N ASP A 69 -6.85 1.98 12.91
CA ASP A 69 -6.88 0.56 13.27
C ASP A 69 -5.47 -0.03 13.43
N ASN A 70 -4.44 0.66 12.95
CA ASN A 70 -3.06 0.15 12.82
C ASN A 70 -2.99 -1.19 12.08
N GLN A 71 -3.93 -1.43 11.17
CA GLN A 71 -4.05 -2.65 10.39
C GLN A 71 -4.07 -2.32 8.90
N LEU A 72 -3.32 -3.10 8.14
CA LEU A 72 -3.27 -3.04 6.69
C LEU A 72 -3.93 -4.31 6.13
N MET A 73 -5.02 -4.15 5.39
CA MET A 73 -5.67 -5.24 4.64
C MET A 73 -4.79 -5.59 3.45
N LEU A 74 -3.96 -6.62 3.58
CA LEU A 74 -2.88 -6.89 2.65
C LEU A 74 -3.44 -7.58 1.41
N ALA A 75 -3.23 -7.00 0.23
CA ALA A 75 -3.87 -7.42 -1.01
C ALA A 75 -5.42 -7.44 -0.96
N GLY A 76 -6.02 -6.74 0.02
CA GLY A 76 -7.46 -6.73 0.26
C GLY A 76 -7.97 -7.89 1.11
N GLU A 77 -7.06 -8.63 1.77
CA GLU A 77 -7.35 -9.76 2.66
C GLU A 77 -6.96 -9.47 4.12
#